data_AF-A0A9D8K3Q1-F1
#
_entry.id   AF-A0A9D8K3Q1-F1
#
_cell.length_a   1.000
_cell.length_b   1.000
_cell.length_c   1.000
_cell.angle_alpha   90.00
_cell.angle_beta   90.00
_cell.angle_gamma   90.00
#
_symmetry.space_group_name_H-M   'P 1'
#
loop_
_entity.id
_entity.type
_entity.pdbx_description
1 polymer ?
#
loop_
_entity_poly.entity_id
_entity_poly.type
_entity_poly.pdbx_seq_one_letter_code
_entity_poly.pdbx_strand_id
1 'polypeptide(L)'
;MGKNKSEPEITRDNVQHVFNLTDEIVERYPNRLTGTRACLETAMRLKEEFSRNCDHTSVDIEEFTCRPKSFLKYIPVIVIIGIICSFLLLFRYPVPALIGFALVIFAFYGQFVRYWHLLDPLFPKARGYNIHGRIEPEGRVKQQVILSAHHDAAYVFQLIAHMPRF
;
A
#
# COMPACT_ATOMS: atom_id res chain seq x y z
N MET A 1 37.17 30.57 -11.89
CA MET A 1 36.71 30.90 -10.53
C MET A 1 35.59 29.92 -10.15
N GLY A 2 35.95 28.75 -9.62
CA GLY A 2 34.98 27.74 -9.20
C GLY A 2 34.37 28.18 -7.88
N LYS A 3 33.06 28.44 -7.87
CA LYS A 3 32.33 28.64 -6.61
C LYS A 3 32.37 27.30 -5.86
N ASN A 4 32.98 27.29 -4.68
CA ASN A 4 32.71 26.28 -3.65
C ASN A 4 31.20 26.33 -3.36
N LYS A 5 30.39 25.48 -4.01
CA LYS A 5 29.08 25.13 -3.48
C LYS A 5 29.40 24.28 -2.24
N SER A 6 29.25 24.87 -1.05
CA SER A 6 29.27 24.13 0.21
C SER A 6 28.37 22.91 0.05
N GLU A 7 28.84 21.73 0.44
CA GLU A 7 27.99 20.55 0.47
C GLU A 7 26.72 20.88 1.27
N PRO A 8 25.53 20.51 0.78
CA PRO A 8 24.30 20.73 1.53
C PRO A 8 24.38 19.93 2.83
N GLU A 9 24.55 20.62 3.95
CA GLU A 9 24.59 20.02 5.27
C GLU A 9 23.17 19.79 5.78
N ILE A 10 22.85 18.55 6.16
CA ILE A 10 21.57 18.24 6.79
C ILE A 10 21.55 18.87 8.18
N THR A 11 20.65 19.83 8.37
CA THR A 11 20.54 20.57 9.63
C THR A 11 19.59 19.89 10.62
N ARG A 12 19.67 20.27 11.90
CA ARG A 12 18.69 19.84 12.92
C ARG A 12 17.26 20.23 12.54
N ASP A 13 17.09 21.38 11.88
CA ASP A 13 15.77 21.86 11.46
C ASP A 13 15.17 20.96 10.37
N ASN A 14 15.99 20.43 9.45
CA ASN A 14 15.54 19.46 8.46
C ASN A 14 15.04 18.18 9.13
N VAL A 15 15.79 17.67 10.11
CA VAL A 15 15.42 16.46 10.86
C VAL A 15 14.12 16.69 11.64
N GLN A 16 14.01 17.82 12.33
CA GLN A 16 12.79 18.14 13.09
C GLN A 16 11.58 18.32 12.18
N HIS A 17 11.74 18.95 11.01
CA HIS A 17 10.67 19.09 10.01
C HIS A 17 10.14 17.72 9.56
N VAL A 18 11.03 16.76 9.29
CA VAL A 18 10.63 15.40 8.87
C VAL A 18 9.87 14.67 9.98
N PHE A 19 10.30 14.77 11.24
CA PHE A 19 9.55 14.20 12.37
C PHE A 19 8.17 14.84 12.51
N ASN A 20 8.10 16.17 12.50
CA ASN A 20 6.83 16.89 12.62
C ASN A 20 5.86 16.55 11.48
N LEU A 21 6.36 16.43 10.24
CA LEU A 21 5.55 16.02 9.09
C LEU A 21 5.04 14.58 9.25
N THR A 22 5.88 13.69 9.78
CA THR A 22 5.51 12.29 10.02
C THR A 22 4.40 12.21 11.08
N ASP A 23 4.55 12.93 12.20
CA ASP A 23 3.55 13.01 13.25
C ASP A 23 2.24 13.62 12.72
N GLU A 24 2.32 14.71 11.96
CA GLU A 24 1.15 15.32 11.29
C GLU A 24 0.41 14.28 10.44
N ILE A 25 1.12 13.54 9.58
CA ILE A 25 0.50 12.56 8.68
C ILE A 25 -0.13 11.40 9.46
N VAL A 26 0.54 10.90 10.49
CA VAL A 26 0.07 9.76 11.28
C VAL A 26 -1.15 10.13 12.13
N GLU A 27 -1.14 11.29 12.77
CA GLU A 27 -2.21 11.72 13.67
C GLU A 27 -3.42 12.27 12.92
N ARG A 28 -3.20 13.10 11.89
CA ARG A 28 -4.29 13.77 11.16
C ARG A 28 -4.98 12.84 10.16
N TYR A 29 -4.24 11.92 9.55
CA TYR A 29 -4.77 11.00 8.54
C TYR A 29 -4.59 9.55 9.00
N PRO A 30 -5.36 9.08 10.00
CA PRO A 30 -5.34 7.68 10.42
C PRO A 30 -5.97 6.78 9.34
N ASN A 31 -5.61 5.50 9.34
CA ASN A 31 -6.21 4.47 8.47
C ASN A 31 -6.13 4.79 6.96
N ARG A 32 -4.93 5.10 6.47
CA ARG A 32 -4.65 5.43 5.06
C ARG A 32 -4.64 4.22 4.14
N LEU A 33 -5.61 3.31 4.28
CA LEU A 33 -5.79 2.22 3.33
C LEU A 33 -6.12 2.79 1.94
N THR A 34 -5.63 2.16 0.87
CA THR A 34 -5.93 2.60 -0.50
C THR A 34 -7.44 2.71 -0.75
N GLY A 35 -7.88 3.79 -1.39
CA GLY A 35 -9.30 4.07 -1.63
C GLY A 35 -10.03 4.78 -0.48
N THR A 36 -9.36 5.08 0.62
CA THR A 36 -9.91 5.90 1.70
C THR A 36 -9.66 7.39 1.44
N ARG A 37 -10.49 8.24 2.05
CA ARG A 37 -10.30 9.69 2.04
C ARG A 37 -8.98 10.11 2.70
N ALA A 38 -8.60 9.45 3.80
CA ALA A 38 -7.35 9.72 4.51
C ALA A 38 -6.11 9.46 3.62
N CYS A 39 -6.12 8.41 2.79
CA CYS A 39 -5.05 8.15 1.83
C CYS A 39 -4.92 9.27 0.79
N LEU A 40 -6.04 9.76 0.25
CA LEU A 40 -6.06 10.89 -0.68
C LEU A 40 -5.57 12.19 -0.02
N GLU A 41 -6.06 12.51 1.18
CA GLU A 41 -5.65 13.72 1.89
C GLU A 41 -4.15 13.70 2.23
N THR A 42 -3.61 12.52 2.56
CA THR A 42 -2.16 12.34 2.73
C THR A 42 -1.40 12.59 1.44
N ALA A 43 -1.89 12.06 0.31
CA ALA A 43 -1.29 12.30 -1.00
C ALA A 43 -1.26 13.80 -1.34
N MET A 44 -2.36 14.51 -1.09
CA MET A 44 -2.42 15.97 -1.29
C MET A 44 -1.45 16.72 -0.37
N ARG A 45 -1.37 16.34 0.90
CA ARG A 45 -0.44 16.97 1.85
C ARG A 45 1.03 16.73 1.49
N LEU A 46 1.36 15.53 1.00
CA LEU A 46 2.69 15.21 0.49
C LEU A 46 3.01 15.94 -0.80
N LYS A 47 2.03 16.16 -1.68
CA LYS A 47 2.20 17.01 -2.87
C LYS A 47 2.68 18.40 -2.49
N GLU A 48 2.14 19.00 -1.43
CA GLU A 48 2.58 20.31 -0.95
C GLU A 48 4.04 20.31 -0.48
N GLU A 49 4.51 19.25 0.19
CA GLU A 49 5.94 19.12 0.53
C GLU A 49 6.81 18.97 -0.71
N PHE A 50 6.36 18.18 -1.69
CA PHE A 50 7.09 18.02 -2.95
C PHE A 50 7.16 19.35 -3.71
N SER A 51 6.07 20.11 -3.78
CA SER A 51 6.05 21.43 -4.44
C SER A 51 6.99 22.46 -3.81
N ARG A 52 7.37 22.29 -2.52
CA ARG A 52 8.36 23.14 -1.85
C ARG A 52 9.81 22.74 -2.14
N ASN A 53 10.07 21.46 -2.41
CA ASN A 53 11.42 20.89 -2.44
C ASN A 53 11.83 20.38 -3.83
N CYS A 54 10.89 20.20 -4.75
CA CYS A 54 11.10 19.78 -6.13
C CYS A 54 10.87 20.94 -7.11
N ASP A 55 11.25 20.74 -8.37
CA ASP A 55 10.93 21.69 -9.43
C ASP A 55 9.41 21.82 -9.55
N HIS A 56 8.89 23.04 -9.40
CA HIS A 56 7.46 23.30 -9.20
C HIS A 56 6.56 22.68 -10.27
N THR A 57 6.98 22.69 -11.54
CA THR A 57 6.21 22.13 -12.67
C THR A 57 6.31 20.61 -12.79
N SER A 58 7.17 19.96 -12.00
CA SER A 58 7.43 18.53 -12.07
C SER A 58 6.58 17.69 -11.11
N VAL A 59 5.91 18.34 -10.16
CA VAL A 59 5.19 17.68 -9.07
C VAL A 59 3.77 17.35 -9.47
N ASP A 60 3.44 16.06 -9.49
CA ASP A 60 2.11 15.61 -9.90
C ASP A 60 1.60 14.42 -9.06
N ILE A 61 0.29 14.25 -9.10
CA ILE A 61 -0.41 13.09 -8.56
C ILE A 61 -0.82 12.20 -9.73
N GLU A 62 -0.27 10.99 -9.77
CA GLU A 62 -0.68 9.96 -10.71
C GLU A 62 -1.75 9.09 -10.06
N GLU A 63 -2.92 9.03 -10.67
CA GLU A 63 -4.01 8.21 -10.19
C GLU A 63 -3.99 6.81 -10.80
N PHE A 64 -4.23 5.80 -9.98
CA PHE A 64 -4.40 4.42 -10.44
C PHE A 64 -5.67 3.79 -9.90
N THR A 65 -6.17 2.76 -10.59
CA THR A 65 -7.33 2.00 -10.15
C THR A 65 -6.89 0.62 -9.65
N CYS A 66 -7.37 0.23 -8.48
CA CYS A 66 -7.13 -1.09 -7.89
C CYS A 66 -8.39 -1.64 -7.23
N ARG A 67 -8.32 -2.87 -6.70
CA ARG A 67 -9.43 -3.53 -5.97
C ARG A 67 -8.94 -4.04 -4.61
N PRO A 68 -8.51 -3.15 -3.70
CA PRO A 68 -7.72 -3.52 -2.51
C PRO A 68 -8.45 -4.47 -1.55
N LYS A 69 -9.78 -4.50 -1.61
CA LYS A 69 -10.60 -5.42 -0.81
C LYS A 69 -10.44 -6.89 -1.24
N SER A 70 -10.02 -7.16 -2.47
CA SER A 70 -9.83 -8.53 -2.97
C SER A 70 -8.71 -9.28 -2.27
N PHE A 71 -7.79 -8.58 -1.63
CA PHE A 71 -6.63 -9.19 -0.98
C PHE A 71 -7.00 -10.02 0.26
N LEU A 72 -7.96 -9.57 1.08
CA LEU A 72 -8.33 -10.27 2.33
C LEU A 72 -9.79 -10.69 2.41
N LYS A 73 -10.71 -10.01 1.73
CA LYS A 73 -12.16 -10.23 1.95
C LYS A 73 -12.68 -11.55 1.40
N TYR A 74 -11.91 -12.27 0.58
CA TYR A 74 -12.28 -13.61 0.11
C TYR A 74 -11.98 -14.72 1.15
N ILE A 75 -11.13 -14.45 2.15
CA ILE A 75 -10.69 -15.43 3.14
C ILE A 75 -11.87 -16.07 3.90
N PRO A 76 -12.87 -15.30 4.41
CA PRO A 76 -14.02 -15.91 5.07
C PRO A 76 -14.80 -16.89 4.18
N VAL A 77 -14.88 -16.62 2.86
CA VAL A 77 -15.58 -17.49 1.91
C VAL A 77 -14.86 -18.83 1.78
N ILE A 78 -13.53 -18.83 1.61
CA ILE A 78 -12.77 -20.09 1.50
C ILE A 78 -12.78 -20.89 2.81
N VAL A 79 -12.86 -20.22 3.98
CA VAL A 79 -13.02 -20.87 5.28
C VAL A 79 -14.37 -21.58 5.38
N ILE A 80 -15.47 -20.91 4.98
CA ILE A 80 -16.81 -21.51 4.96
C ILE A 80 -16.83 -22.73 4.02
N ILE A 81 -16.24 -22.62 2.83
CA ILE A 81 -16.13 -23.75 1.89
C ILE A 81 -15.35 -24.91 2.54
N GLY A 82 -14.24 -24.64 3.22
CA GLY A 82 -13.46 -25.66 3.94
C GLY A 82 -14.26 -26.39 5.03
N ILE A 83 -15.10 -25.66 5.79
CA ILE A 83 -16.01 -26.24 6.78
C ILE A 83 -17.04 -27.15 6.09
N ILE A 84 -17.67 -26.68 5.00
CA ILE A 84 -18.63 -27.49 4.22
C ILE A 84 -17.96 -28.77 3.70
N CYS A 85 -16.74 -28.67 3.15
CA CYS A 85 -15.97 -29.83 2.69
C CYS A 85 -15.66 -30.82 3.82
N SER A 86 -15.42 -30.33 5.03
CA SER A 86 -15.22 -31.18 6.21
C SER A 86 -16.49 -31.96 6.57
N PHE A 87 -17.67 -31.32 6.51
CA PHE A 87 -18.94 -32.02 6.66
C PHE A 87 -19.19 -33.05 5.55
N LEU A 88 -18.85 -32.73 4.29
CA LEU A 88 -18.97 -33.67 3.19
C LEU A 88 -18.13 -34.94 3.43
N LEU A 89 -16.92 -34.81 3.98
CA LEU A 89 -16.12 -35.96 4.41
C LEU A 89 -16.80 -36.77 5.51
N LEU A 90 -17.38 -36.11 6.53
CA LEU A 90 -18.10 -36.77 7.62
C LEU A 90 -19.28 -37.61 7.10
N PHE A 91 -19.99 -37.11 6.08
CA PHE A 91 -21.10 -37.81 5.43
C PHE A 91 -20.67 -38.74 4.28
N ARG A 92 -19.38 -39.07 4.18
CA ARG A 92 -18.82 -40.00 3.18
C ARG A 92 -18.99 -39.56 1.72
N TYR A 93 -18.91 -38.26 1.44
CA TYR A 93 -18.84 -37.67 0.10
C TYR A 93 -17.40 -37.17 -0.21
N PRO A 94 -16.42 -38.07 -0.43
CA PRO A 94 -15.01 -37.69 -0.59
C PRO A 94 -14.72 -36.94 -1.88
N VAL A 95 -15.40 -37.26 -2.98
CA VAL A 95 -15.15 -36.61 -4.29
C VAL A 95 -15.56 -35.13 -4.28
N PRO A 96 -16.79 -34.76 -3.85
CA PRO A 96 -17.16 -33.35 -3.69
C PRO A 96 -16.24 -32.58 -2.72
N ALA A 97 -15.83 -33.22 -1.61
CA ALA A 97 -14.93 -32.61 -0.65
C ALA A 97 -13.54 -32.33 -1.25
N LEU A 98 -12.97 -33.29 -1.99
CA LEU A 98 -11.69 -33.12 -2.67
C LEU A 98 -11.71 -31.95 -3.65
N ILE A 99 -12.77 -31.84 -4.46
CA ILE A 99 -12.93 -30.72 -5.40
C ILE A 99 -12.99 -29.39 -4.65
N GLY A 100 -13.79 -29.31 -3.58
CA GLY A 100 -13.92 -28.08 -2.80
C GLY A 100 -12.61 -27.66 -2.12
N PHE A 101 -11.87 -28.60 -1.52
CA PHE A 101 -10.53 -28.31 -0.97
C PHE A 101 -9.53 -27.89 -2.04
N ALA A 102 -9.54 -28.54 -3.21
CA ALA A 102 -8.67 -28.14 -4.33
C ALA A 102 -8.98 -26.71 -4.79
N LEU A 103 -10.25 -26.32 -4.86
CA LEU A 103 -10.68 -24.95 -5.18
C LEU A 103 -10.23 -23.94 -4.11
N VAL A 104 -10.34 -24.29 -2.83
CA VAL A 104 -9.86 -23.45 -1.71
C VAL A 104 -8.36 -23.20 -1.82
N ILE A 105 -7.58 -24.27 -2.02
CA ILE A 105 -6.12 -24.17 -2.16
C ILE A 105 -5.75 -23.36 -3.40
N PHE A 106 -6.41 -23.62 -4.53
CA PHE A 106 -6.17 -22.89 -5.78
C PHE A 106 -6.48 -21.40 -5.63
N ALA A 107 -7.62 -21.05 -5.03
CA ALA A 107 -8.01 -19.67 -4.77
C ALA A 107 -7.02 -18.99 -3.82
N PHE A 108 -6.62 -19.65 -2.73
CA PHE A 108 -5.63 -19.11 -1.79
C PHE A 108 -4.27 -18.89 -2.46
N TYR A 109 -3.74 -19.90 -3.15
CA TYR A 109 -2.46 -19.83 -3.82
C TYR A 109 -2.46 -18.76 -4.93
N GLY A 110 -3.47 -18.76 -5.78
CA GLY A 110 -3.59 -17.80 -6.88
C GLY A 110 -3.78 -16.36 -6.39
N GLN A 111 -4.66 -16.14 -5.41
CA GLN A 111 -4.98 -14.79 -4.94
C GLN A 111 -3.92 -14.21 -3.99
N PHE A 112 -3.43 -14.99 -3.01
CA PHE A 112 -2.57 -14.49 -1.94
C PHE A 112 -1.09 -14.79 -2.13
N VAL A 113 -0.73 -15.97 -2.64
CA VAL A 113 0.68 -16.34 -2.82
C VAL A 113 1.22 -15.76 -4.13
N ARG A 114 0.49 -15.95 -5.23
CA ARG A 114 0.98 -15.64 -6.58
C ARG A 114 0.50 -14.30 -7.14
N TYR A 115 -0.48 -13.66 -6.49
CA TYR A 115 -1.08 -12.39 -6.89
C TYR A 115 -1.59 -12.41 -8.34
N TRP A 116 -2.29 -13.48 -8.73
CA TRP A 116 -2.91 -13.61 -10.05
C TRP A 116 -4.20 -12.81 -10.22
N HIS A 117 -4.67 -12.13 -9.18
CA HIS A 117 -5.88 -11.31 -9.22
C HIS A 117 -7.14 -12.08 -9.63
N LEU A 118 -7.20 -13.40 -9.35
CA LEU A 118 -8.29 -14.30 -9.75
C LEU A 118 -9.66 -13.80 -9.29
N LEU A 119 -9.73 -13.28 -8.06
CA LEU A 119 -10.98 -12.88 -7.43
C LEU A 119 -11.21 -11.36 -7.51
N ASP A 120 -10.25 -10.59 -8.02
CA ASP A 120 -10.33 -9.13 -8.11
C ASP A 120 -11.64 -8.65 -8.75
N PRO A 121 -12.12 -9.19 -9.89
CA PRO A 121 -13.36 -8.74 -10.52
C PRO A 121 -14.60 -8.75 -9.61
N LEU A 122 -14.61 -9.54 -8.54
CA LEU A 122 -15.72 -9.66 -7.59
C LEU A 122 -15.78 -8.52 -6.55
N PHE A 123 -14.74 -7.68 -6.47
CA PHE A 123 -14.63 -6.62 -5.47
C PHE A 123 -14.79 -5.24 -6.09
N PRO A 124 -15.24 -4.20 -5.37
CA PRO A 124 -15.38 -2.86 -5.93
C PRO A 124 -14.03 -2.24 -6.30
N LYS A 125 -14.03 -1.37 -7.32
CA LYS A 125 -12.87 -0.54 -7.69
C LYS A 125 -12.62 0.49 -6.60
N ALA A 126 -11.36 0.85 -6.42
CA ALA A 126 -10.90 1.97 -5.60
C ALA A 126 -9.82 2.75 -6.37
N ARG A 127 -9.70 4.04 -6.06
CA ARG A 127 -8.62 4.90 -6.57
C ARG A 127 -7.46 4.89 -5.58
N GLY A 128 -6.26 4.76 -6.10
CA GLY A 128 -5.01 5.03 -5.41
C GLY A 128 -4.29 6.19 -6.08
N TYR A 129 -3.31 6.75 -5.38
CA TYR A 129 -2.64 7.99 -5.74
C TYR A 129 -1.15 7.83 -5.52
N ASN A 130 -0.34 7.93 -6.57
CA ASN A 130 1.10 8.11 -6.44
C ASN A 130 1.42 9.60 -6.48
N ILE A 131 2.48 10.00 -5.79
CA ILE A 131 2.99 11.38 -5.83
C ILE A 131 4.43 11.28 -6.28
N HIS A 132 4.80 12.08 -7.27
CA HIS A 132 6.17 12.17 -7.72
C HIS A 132 6.55 13.62 -8.01
N GLY A 133 7.84 13.91 -7.88
CA GLY A 133 8.44 15.20 -8.19
C GLY A 133 9.87 14.95 -8.67
N ARG A 134 10.41 15.89 -9.44
CA ARG A 134 11.76 15.81 -10.01
C ARG A 134 12.56 17.04 -9.59
N ILE A 135 13.87 16.84 -9.49
CA ILE A 135 14.85 17.91 -9.32
C ILE A 135 15.83 17.72 -10.47
N GLU A 136 15.68 18.54 -11.51
CA GLU A 136 16.51 18.47 -12.71
C GLU A 136 17.87 19.11 -12.46
N PRO A 137 18.97 18.49 -12.92
CA PRO A 137 20.28 19.11 -12.83
C PRO A 137 20.37 20.32 -13.77
N GLU A 138 21.08 21.38 -13.34
CA GLU A 138 21.35 22.56 -14.18
C GLU A 138 22.16 22.24 -15.46
N GLY A 139 22.86 21.09 -15.48
CA GLY A 139 23.77 20.69 -16.56
C GLY A 139 23.40 19.37 -17.22
N ARG A 140 24.33 18.82 -18.01
CA ARG A 140 24.11 17.55 -18.72
C ARG A 140 23.75 16.42 -17.74
N VAL A 141 22.58 15.81 -17.94
CA VAL A 141 22.13 14.62 -17.21
C VAL A 141 23.09 13.46 -17.47
N LYS A 142 23.67 12.91 -16.40
CA LYS A 142 24.56 11.74 -16.44
C LYS A 142 23.95 10.50 -15.80
N GLN A 143 23.05 10.69 -14.84
CA GLN A 143 22.45 9.64 -14.02
C GLN A 143 21.11 10.13 -13.45
N GLN A 144 20.18 9.21 -13.23
CA GLN A 144 18.94 9.45 -12.51
C GLN A 144 18.94 8.64 -11.22
N VAL A 145 18.58 9.28 -10.10
CA VAL A 145 18.37 8.64 -8.80
C VAL A 145 16.89 8.70 -8.49
N ILE A 146 16.29 7.55 -8.13
CA ILE A 146 14.89 7.47 -7.74
C ILE A 146 14.84 7.11 -6.26
N LEU A 147 14.25 8.01 -5.46
CA LEU A 147 13.91 7.76 -4.07
C LEU A 147 12.41 7.48 -3.99
N SER A 148 12.02 6.37 -3.39
CA SER A 148 10.61 6.00 -3.26
C SER A 148 10.28 5.54 -1.84
N ALA A 149 9.03 5.77 -1.46
CA ALA A 149 8.42 5.31 -0.23
C ALA A 149 6.91 5.12 -0.49
N HIS A 150 6.24 4.39 0.40
CA HIS A 150 4.80 4.24 0.37
C HIS A 150 4.18 5.05 1.53
N HIS A 151 3.04 5.71 1.28
CA HIS A 151 2.38 6.56 2.28
C HIS A 151 1.06 5.96 2.78
N ASP A 152 0.59 4.89 2.14
CA ASP A 152 -0.57 4.13 2.56
C ASP A 152 -0.25 3.30 3.83
N ALA A 153 -1.31 2.91 4.54
CA ALA A 153 -1.20 2.11 5.75
C ALA A 153 -1.67 0.68 5.50
N ALA A 154 -1.04 -0.29 6.16
CA ALA A 154 -1.44 -1.69 6.11
C ALA A 154 -2.69 -1.97 6.96
N TYR A 155 -3.37 -3.08 6.69
CA TYR A 155 -4.39 -3.61 7.59
C TYR A 155 -3.75 -3.99 8.93
N VAL A 156 -4.37 -3.56 10.03
CA VAL A 156 -3.97 -3.96 11.37
C VAL A 156 -4.70 -5.25 11.74
N PHE A 157 -3.95 -6.32 12.01
CA PHE A 157 -4.50 -7.54 12.59
C PHE A 157 -4.85 -7.27 14.05
N GLN A 158 -6.13 -7.02 14.32
CA GLN A 158 -6.59 -6.62 15.66
C GLN A 158 -6.23 -7.64 16.74
N LEU A 159 -6.23 -8.94 16.43
CA LEU A 159 -5.80 -9.96 17.37
C LEU A 159 -4.35 -9.70 17.85
N ILE A 160 -3.43 -9.49 16.92
CA ILE A 160 -2.01 -9.20 17.24
C ILE A 160 -1.88 -7.86 17.94
N ALA A 161 -2.64 -6.85 17.52
CA ALA A 161 -2.57 -5.51 18.11
C ALA A 161 -3.00 -5.47 19.59
N HIS A 162 -3.85 -6.40 20.03
CA HIS A 162 -4.34 -6.47 21.42
C HIS A 162 -3.72 -7.62 22.22
N MET A 163 -2.81 -8.41 21.65
CA MET A 163 -2.09 -9.43 22.42
C MET A 163 -1.07 -8.77 23.36
N PRO A 164 -0.90 -9.29 24.59
CA PRO A 164 0.14 -8.80 25.49
C PRO A 164 1.51 -9.00 24.85
N ARG A 165 2.35 -7.96 24.89
CA ARG A 165 3.76 -8.06 24.48
C ARG A 165 4.51 -8.67 25.66
N PHE A 166 5.08 -9.85 25.47
CA PHE A 166 5.97 -10.50 26.45
C PHE A 166 7.35 -9.85 26.41
#